data_AF-A0A6J2JF87-F1
#
_entry.id   AF-A0A6J2JF87-F1
#
_cell.length_a   1.000
_cell.length_b   1.000
_cell.length_c   1.000
_cell.angle_alpha   90.00
_cell.angle_beta   90.00
_cell.angle_gamma   90.00
#
_symmetry.space_group_name_H-M   'P 1'
#
loop_
_entity.id
_entity.type
_entity.pdbx_description
1 polymer ?
#
loop_
_entity_poly.entity_id
_entity_poly.type
_entity_poly.pdbx_seq_one_letter_code
_entity_poly.pdbx_strand_id
1 'polypeptide(L)'
;MTDERNFRSSYYEKVGCRGVEEKKTLEILMKEKPWDRVKLKQFCLRFTVFADYRNLVWKVLLDILPVYPDSYEYVMKQRTEQYQDLLYAVEKLQLIEPSEINDGSGTPQSKVFLEMWVLENEEWKPPVFPETNFNSADTFLPISKTLRELYDDPVDVYWFSKRFTEVVKNMQKDLNKLKEAFYNMLDKQDGELYIYLQDINALEVIPLVNWFNCCFAGILDDTSLPKIWDKVCSGAPKILAYAAVMLVITLRRNILKAKNADEVVKCVTEIPKQCEEVVANKAIDLWQYYGAQPQSDQLAKK
;
A
#
# COMPACT_ATOMS: atom_id res chain seq x y z
N MET A 1 37.70 16.25 0.11
CA MET A 1 36.57 16.91 0.79
C MET A 1 35.79 15.83 1.49
N THR A 2 35.88 15.82 2.81
CA THR A 2 35.47 14.74 3.71
C THR A 2 33.96 14.57 3.73
N ASP A 3 33.55 13.34 3.43
CA ASP A 3 32.24 12.75 3.62
C ASP A 3 31.92 12.73 5.12
N GLU A 4 31.41 13.85 5.65
CA GLU A 4 30.74 13.90 6.96
C GLU A 4 29.44 13.09 6.87
N ARG A 5 29.56 11.76 6.84
CA ARG A 5 28.42 10.90 7.16
C ARG A 5 28.02 11.24 8.59
N ASN A 6 26.86 11.90 8.69
CA ASN A 6 26.26 12.48 9.87
C ASN A 6 26.55 11.63 11.14
N PHE A 7 27.55 12.05 11.92
CA PHE A 7 28.07 11.32 13.09
C PHE A 7 26.95 10.96 14.08
N ARG A 8 25.92 11.82 14.15
CA ARG A 8 24.72 11.63 14.97
C ARG A 8 23.89 10.44 14.51
N SER A 9 23.64 10.31 13.20
CA SER A 9 22.89 9.17 12.66
C SER A 9 23.63 7.85 12.90
N SER A 10 24.96 7.82 12.74
CA SER A 10 25.77 6.63 13.04
C SER A 10 25.80 6.29 14.54
N TYR A 11 25.82 7.30 15.42
CA TYR A 11 25.73 7.10 16.86
C TYR A 11 24.36 6.54 17.26
N TYR A 12 23.27 7.13 16.75
CA TYR A 12 21.90 6.67 16.98
C TYR A 12 21.68 5.23 16.48
N GLU A 13 22.26 4.88 15.34
CA GLU A 13 22.23 3.52 14.80
C GLU A 13 22.96 2.51 15.71
N LYS A 14 24.11 2.89 16.29
CA LYS A 14 24.88 2.04 17.22
C LYS A 14 24.20 1.84 18.58
N VAL A 15 23.45 2.83 19.06
CA VAL A 15 22.74 2.75 20.36
C VAL A 15 21.30 2.24 20.24
N GLY A 16 20.87 1.79 19.05
CA GLY A 16 19.53 1.25 18.80
C GLY A 16 18.42 2.28 18.65
N CYS A 17 18.75 3.58 18.66
CA CYS A 17 17.81 4.69 18.50
C CYS A 17 17.64 5.08 17.02
N ARG A 18 17.33 4.12 16.15
CA ARG A 18 17.06 4.40 14.73
C ARG A 18 15.81 5.28 14.58
N GLY A 19 15.80 6.25 13.66
CA GLY A 19 14.59 7.04 13.38
C GLY A 19 14.45 8.37 14.14
N VAL A 20 15.33 8.70 15.09
CA VAL A 20 15.14 9.89 15.95
C VAL A 20 15.24 11.20 15.16
N GLU A 21 16.13 11.29 14.18
CA GLU A 21 16.28 12.48 13.34
C GLU A 21 15.13 12.60 12.34
N GLU A 22 14.65 11.47 11.82
CA GLU A 22 13.50 11.38 10.93
C GLU A 22 12.22 11.79 11.64
N LYS A 23 12.00 11.35 12.88
CA LYS A 23 10.85 11.75 13.71
C LYS A 23 10.83 13.26 13.94
N LYS A 24 11.97 13.83 14.33
CA LYS A 24 12.12 15.28 14.50
C LYS A 24 11.86 16.04 13.20
N THR A 25 12.33 15.50 12.07
CA THR A 25 12.10 16.10 10.75
C THR A 25 10.61 16.13 10.42
N LEU A 26 9.89 15.04 10.65
CA LEU A 26 8.44 14.99 10.47
C LEU A 26 7.71 15.97 11.40
N GLU A 27 8.10 16.04 12.66
CA GLU A 27 7.53 16.98 13.64
C GLU A 27 7.77 18.45 13.26
N ILE A 28 8.91 18.77 12.65
CA ILE A 28 9.18 20.11 12.10
C ILE A 28 8.25 20.40 10.92
N LEU A 29 8.10 19.45 9.99
CA LEU A 29 7.18 19.60 8.85
C LEU A 29 5.74 19.80 9.30
N MET A 30 5.31 19.10 10.35
CA MET A 30 3.95 19.21 10.89
C MET A 30 3.71 20.50 11.69
N LYS A 31 4.76 21.24 12.07
CA LYS A 31 4.65 22.56 12.72
C LYS A 31 4.46 23.69 11.71
N GLU A 32 4.93 23.54 10.48
CA GLU A 32 4.70 24.51 9.39
C GLU A 32 3.23 24.44 8.95
N LYS A 33 2.46 25.53 9.16
CA LYS A 33 1.05 25.63 8.74
C LYS A 33 0.89 26.67 7.62
N PRO A 34 0.09 26.38 6.56
CA PRO A 34 -0.52 25.09 6.25
C PRO A 34 0.52 24.02 5.95
N TRP A 35 0.15 22.75 6.13
CA TRP A 35 1.05 21.63 5.87
C TRP A 35 1.44 21.59 4.39
N ASP A 36 2.74 21.47 4.13
CA ASP A 36 3.23 21.28 2.77
C ASP A 36 3.09 19.82 2.36
N ARG A 37 2.04 19.52 1.59
CA ARG A 37 1.79 18.16 1.08
C ARG A 37 2.94 17.64 0.23
N VAL A 38 3.64 18.48 -0.52
CA VAL A 38 4.76 18.06 -1.37
C VAL A 38 5.93 17.61 -0.50
N LYS A 39 6.29 18.38 0.53
CA LYS A 39 7.32 17.99 1.50
C LYS A 39 6.93 16.72 2.26
N LEU A 40 5.67 16.58 2.66
CA LEU A 40 5.17 15.36 3.32
C LEU A 40 5.27 14.13 2.41
N LYS A 41 4.91 14.26 1.12
CA LYS A 41 5.11 13.19 0.14
C LYS A 41 6.59 12.82 0.03
N GLN A 42 7.47 13.80 -0.15
CA GLN A 42 8.92 13.57 -0.22
C GLN A 42 9.47 12.88 1.02
N PHE A 43 8.98 13.24 2.21
CA PHE A 43 9.33 12.54 3.45
C PHE A 43 8.92 11.07 3.39
N CYS A 44 7.67 10.75 3.03
CA CYS A 44 7.15 9.37 2.99
C CYS A 44 7.79 8.50 1.89
N LEU A 45 8.24 9.13 0.80
CA LEU A 45 8.99 8.44 -0.25
C LEU A 45 10.37 8.00 0.24
N ARG A 46 10.98 8.79 1.13
CA ARG A 46 12.32 8.54 1.66
C ARG A 46 12.32 7.73 2.95
N PHE A 47 11.34 7.91 3.81
CA PHE A 47 11.31 7.33 5.16
C PHE A 47 9.99 6.62 5.43
N THR A 48 10.01 5.65 6.33
CA THR A 48 8.78 5.06 6.91
C THR A 48 8.17 6.04 7.90
N VAL A 49 6.86 6.24 7.82
CA VAL A 49 6.15 7.10 8.77
C VAL A 49 6.06 6.38 10.12
N PHE A 50 6.22 7.11 11.22
CA PHE A 50 6.07 6.56 12.57
C PHE A 50 4.60 6.23 12.84
N ALA A 51 4.34 5.15 13.60
CA ALA A 51 2.99 4.67 13.86
C ALA A 51 2.06 5.76 14.40
N ASP A 52 2.51 6.52 15.40
CA ASP A 52 1.75 7.60 16.05
C ASP A 52 1.30 8.72 15.08
N TYR A 53 2.06 8.94 14.00
CA TYR A 53 1.76 9.99 13.02
C TYR A 53 1.09 9.46 11.75
N ARG A 54 1.10 8.14 11.52
CA ARG A 54 0.68 7.54 10.26
C ARG A 54 -0.77 7.83 9.92
N ASN A 55 -1.68 7.67 10.89
CA ASN A 55 -3.11 7.95 10.69
C ASN A 55 -3.32 9.37 10.14
N LEU A 56 -2.74 10.37 10.81
CA LEU A 56 -2.91 11.77 10.43
C LEU A 56 -2.23 12.10 9.09
N VAL A 57 -1.01 11.59 8.87
CA VAL A 57 -0.29 11.79 7.61
C VAL A 57 -1.06 11.19 6.44
N TRP A 58 -1.57 9.97 6.59
CA TRP A 58 -2.35 9.33 5.54
C TRP A 58 -3.65 10.07 5.26
N LYS A 59 -4.37 10.56 6.29
CA LYS A 59 -5.58 11.37 6.07
C LYS A 59 -5.30 12.59 5.20
N VAL A 60 -4.18 13.27 5.40
CA VAL A 60 -3.81 14.45 4.61
C VAL A 60 -3.32 14.09 3.21
N LEU A 61 -2.54 13.01 3.08
CA LEU A 61 -2.01 12.55 1.78
C LEU A 61 -3.08 11.98 0.87
N LEU A 62 -4.07 11.31 1.46
CA LEU A 62 -5.21 10.72 0.75
C LEU A 62 -6.39 11.70 0.59
N ASP A 63 -6.24 12.98 0.89
CA ASP A 63 -7.31 14.00 0.78
C ASP A 63 -8.57 13.73 1.63
N ILE A 64 -8.44 12.96 2.72
CA ILE A 64 -9.49 12.82 3.73
C ILE A 64 -9.57 14.11 4.56
N LEU A 65 -8.40 14.62 4.95
CA LEU A 65 -8.22 15.91 5.61
C LEU A 65 -7.52 16.92 4.70
N PRO A 66 -7.85 18.22 4.83
CA PRO A 66 -7.14 19.27 4.13
C PRO A 66 -5.71 19.44 4.68
N VAL A 67 -4.93 20.37 4.11
CA VAL A 67 -3.62 20.75 4.66
C VAL A 67 -3.70 21.79 5.78
N TYR A 68 -4.91 22.22 6.16
CA TYR A 68 -5.18 23.25 7.16
C TYR A 68 -5.70 22.60 8.45
N PRO A 69 -4.85 22.45 9.49
CA PRO A 69 -5.24 21.75 10.72
C PRO A 69 -6.44 22.35 11.44
N ASP A 70 -6.61 23.66 11.32
CA ASP A 70 -7.70 24.39 11.98
C ASP A 70 -9.08 24.01 11.40
N SER A 71 -9.13 23.37 10.22
CA SER A 71 -10.35 22.85 9.61
C SER A 71 -10.63 21.38 9.92
N TYR A 72 -9.73 20.66 10.61
CA TYR A 72 -9.83 19.20 10.77
C TYR A 72 -11.08 18.78 11.54
N GLU A 73 -11.41 19.49 12.62
CA GLU A 73 -12.59 19.18 13.43
C GLU A 73 -13.87 19.29 12.61
N TYR A 74 -14.00 20.39 11.86
CA TYR A 74 -15.16 20.61 10.97
C TYR A 74 -15.26 19.53 9.89
N VAL A 75 -14.15 19.23 9.20
CA VAL A 75 -14.16 18.22 8.13
C VAL A 75 -14.45 16.83 8.69
N MET A 76 -13.83 16.44 9.81
CA MET A 76 -14.12 15.13 10.42
C MET A 76 -15.57 15.03 10.88
N LYS A 77 -16.16 16.10 11.40
CA LYS A 77 -17.58 16.11 11.76
C LYS A 77 -18.46 15.77 10.55
N GLN A 78 -18.23 16.42 9.40
CA GLN A 78 -18.96 16.13 8.17
C GLN A 78 -18.73 14.70 7.65
N ARG A 79 -17.48 14.22 7.74
CA ARG A 79 -17.12 12.86 7.33
C ARG A 79 -17.78 11.79 8.19
N THR A 80 -17.95 12.07 9.49
CA THR A 80 -18.68 11.21 10.43
C THR A 80 -20.18 11.23 10.16
N GLU A 81 -20.78 12.41 9.94
CA GLU A 81 -22.20 12.53 9.57
C GLU A 81 -22.50 11.77 8.28
N GLN A 82 -21.68 11.95 7.24
CA GLN A 82 -21.82 11.21 5.98
C GLN A 82 -21.68 9.69 6.17
N TYR A 83 -20.73 9.25 6.98
CA TYR A 83 -20.56 7.83 7.32
C TYR A 83 -21.82 7.28 7.99
N GLN A 84 -22.40 8.01 8.94
CA GLN A 84 -23.61 7.60 9.65
C GLN A 84 -24.83 7.52 8.72
N ASP A 85 -24.99 8.48 7.82
CA ASP A 85 -26.08 8.49 6.83
C ASP A 85 -25.98 7.28 5.88
N LEU A 86 -24.78 6.97 5.39
CA LEU A 86 -24.54 5.81 4.54
C LEU A 86 -24.78 4.49 5.27
N LEU A 87 -24.29 4.37 6.51
CA LEU A 87 -24.53 3.19 7.35
C LEU A 87 -26.03 2.98 7.58
N TYR A 88 -26.75 4.05 7.91
CA TYR A 88 -28.20 4.01 8.06
C TYR A 88 -28.90 3.56 6.77
N ALA A 89 -28.46 4.04 5.60
CA ALA A 89 -29.02 3.63 4.32
C ALA A 89 -28.80 2.13 4.04
N VAL A 90 -27.60 1.61 4.28
CA VAL A 90 -27.29 0.17 4.14
C VAL A 90 -28.21 -0.67 5.03
N GLU A 91 -28.39 -0.27 6.29
CA GLU A 91 -29.26 -0.96 7.25
C GLU A 91 -30.73 -0.94 6.81
N LYS A 92 -31.24 0.22 6.34
CA LYS A 92 -32.65 0.37 5.92
C LYS A 92 -32.97 -0.34 4.62
N LEU A 93 -32.02 -0.39 3.69
CA LEU A 93 -32.15 -1.10 2.43
C LEU A 93 -31.92 -2.61 2.60
N GLN A 94 -31.53 -3.07 3.80
CA GLN A 94 -31.25 -4.48 4.11
C GLN A 94 -30.23 -5.09 3.13
N LEU A 95 -29.23 -4.31 2.74
CA LEU A 95 -28.19 -4.78 1.81
C LEU A 95 -27.27 -5.81 2.46
N ILE A 96 -27.32 -5.92 3.80
CA ILE A 96 -26.55 -6.87 4.60
C ILE A 96 -27.51 -7.55 5.57
N GLU A 97 -27.36 -8.86 5.71
CA GLU A 97 -28.19 -9.61 6.66
C GLU A 97 -27.81 -9.27 8.11
N PRO A 98 -28.78 -9.12 9.03
CA PRO A 98 -28.50 -8.84 10.44
C PRO A 98 -27.62 -9.89 11.14
N SER A 99 -27.61 -11.12 10.62
CA SER A 99 -26.76 -12.24 11.03
C SER A 99 -25.28 -11.98 10.72
N GLU A 100 -24.99 -11.31 9.60
CA GLU A 100 -23.63 -11.03 9.18
C GLU A 100 -22.99 -9.93 10.02
N ILE A 101 -23.76 -9.01 10.63
CA ILE A 101 -23.24 -7.87 11.41
C ILE A 101 -22.55 -8.30 12.73
N ASN A 102 -22.89 -9.47 13.27
CA ASN A 102 -22.48 -9.91 14.62
C ASN A 102 -21.38 -10.99 14.65
N ASP A 103 -20.88 -11.45 13.50
CA ASP A 103 -20.07 -12.67 13.43
C ASP A 103 -18.57 -12.43 13.67
N GLY A 104 -18.23 -11.70 14.76
CA GLY A 104 -16.96 -11.67 15.51
C GLY A 104 -15.59 -11.62 14.80
N SER A 105 -15.53 -11.59 13.47
CA SER A 105 -14.38 -11.98 12.65
C SER A 105 -13.80 -10.85 11.80
N GLY A 106 -14.24 -9.60 12.03
CA GLY A 106 -13.83 -8.40 11.27
C GLY A 106 -14.33 -8.34 9.80
N THR A 107 -14.60 -9.51 9.20
CA THR A 107 -15.21 -9.69 7.87
C THR A 107 -16.59 -9.05 7.70
N PRO A 108 -17.48 -9.02 8.71
CA PRO A 108 -18.75 -8.29 8.65
C PRO A 108 -18.61 -6.82 8.27
N GLN A 109 -17.68 -6.13 8.90
CA GLN A 109 -17.59 -4.69 8.82
C GLN A 109 -17.00 -4.23 7.49
N SER A 110 -16.08 -5.01 6.91
CA SER A 110 -15.55 -4.73 5.57
C SER A 110 -16.61 -4.86 4.48
N LYS A 111 -17.58 -5.78 4.64
CA LYS A 111 -18.74 -5.86 3.74
C LYS A 111 -19.66 -4.65 3.91
N VAL A 112 -19.91 -4.21 5.14
CA VAL A 112 -20.65 -2.96 5.42
C VAL A 112 -20.01 -1.78 4.71
N PHE A 113 -18.69 -1.62 4.82
CA PHE A 113 -17.97 -0.56 4.15
C PHE A 113 -18.05 -0.65 2.62
N LEU A 114 -18.04 -1.86 2.06
CA LEU A 114 -18.21 -2.07 0.62
C LEU A 114 -19.60 -1.61 0.16
N GLU A 115 -20.66 -2.01 0.84
CA GLU A 115 -22.03 -1.61 0.49
C GLU A 115 -22.24 -0.10 0.63
N MET A 116 -21.67 0.52 1.69
CA MET A 116 -21.66 1.97 1.86
C MET A 116 -20.98 2.67 0.68
N TRP A 117 -19.83 2.15 0.24
CA TRP A 117 -19.08 2.72 -0.88
C TRP A 117 -19.82 2.52 -2.22
N VAL A 118 -20.44 1.37 -2.44
CA VAL A 118 -21.24 1.09 -3.65
C VAL A 118 -22.45 2.03 -3.73
N LEU A 119 -23.17 2.22 -2.62
CA LEU A 119 -24.27 3.19 -2.54
C LEU A 119 -23.81 4.62 -2.79
N GLU A 120 -22.67 5.02 -2.24
CA GLU A 120 -22.11 6.37 -2.45
C GLU A 120 -21.76 6.64 -3.92
N ASN A 121 -21.38 5.60 -4.68
CA ASN A 121 -21.16 5.69 -6.12
C ASN A 121 -22.46 5.61 -6.94
N GLU A 122 -23.62 5.56 -6.29
CA GLU A 122 -24.94 5.38 -6.94
C GLU A 122 -25.04 4.09 -7.76
N GLU A 123 -24.28 3.05 -7.37
CA GLU A 123 -24.27 1.75 -8.02
C GLU A 123 -24.96 0.69 -7.17
N TRP A 124 -25.36 -0.43 -7.79
CA TRP A 124 -25.95 -1.60 -7.09
C TRP A 124 -24.98 -2.76 -6.94
N LYS A 125 -23.86 -2.71 -7.67
CA LYS A 125 -22.81 -3.71 -7.65
C LYS A 125 -21.47 -2.99 -7.68
N PRO A 126 -20.43 -3.58 -7.07
CA PRO A 126 -19.09 -3.03 -7.13
C PRO A 126 -18.65 -2.80 -8.60
N PRO A 127 -18.10 -1.63 -8.92
CA PRO A 127 -17.68 -1.32 -10.27
C PRO A 127 -16.54 -2.25 -10.70
N VAL A 128 -16.46 -2.52 -11.99
CA VAL A 128 -15.35 -3.26 -12.57
C VAL A 128 -14.31 -2.25 -13.05
N PHE A 129 -13.04 -2.49 -12.74
CA PHE A 129 -11.95 -1.69 -13.28
C PHE A 129 -11.83 -1.87 -14.80
N PRO A 130 -12.03 -0.81 -15.61
CA PRO A 130 -12.13 -0.92 -17.07
C PRO A 130 -10.92 -1.57 -17.73
N GLU A 131 -9.72 -1.34 -17.21
CA GLU A 131 -8.46 -1.78 -17.82
C GLU A 131 -8.15 -3.27 -17.57
N THR A 132 -8.66 -3.86 -16.47
CA THR A 132 -8.32 -5.23 -16.04
C THR A 132 -9.51 -6.17 -15.95
N ASN A 133 -10.74 -5.66 -16.09
CA ASN A 133 -11.96 -6.38 -15.72
C ASN A 133 -11.95 -6.91 -14.28
N PHE A 134 -11.15 -6.31 -13.41
CA PHE A 134 -11.04 -6.71 -12.02
C PHE A 134 -12.19 -6.10 -11.20
N ASN A 135 -12.84 -6.91 -10.38
CA ASN A 135 -13.94 -6.45 -9.54
C ASN A 135 -13.38 -5.57 -8.41
N SER A 136 -13.89 -4.35 -8.25
CA SER A 136 -13.39 -3.47 -7.21
C SER A 136 -13.66 -3.98 -5.79
N ALA A 137 -14.61 -4.88 -5.58
CA ALA A 137 -14.80 -5.54 -4.29
C ALA A 137 -13.61 -6.42 -3.91
N ASP A 138 -12.99 -7.08 -4.90
CA ASP A 138 -11.80 -7.90 -4.68
C ASP A 138 -10.59 -7.03 -4.31
N THR A 139 -10.62 -5.74 -4.59
CA THR A 139 -9.66 -4.73 -4.10
C THR A 139 -10.08 -4.17 -2.74
N PHE A 140 -11.33 -3.76 -2.60
CA PHE A 140 -11.82 -3.02 -1.45
C PHE A 140 -11.82 -3.88 -0.19
N LEU A 141 -12.28 -5.13 -0.28
CA LEU A 141 -12.44 -6.01 0.88
C LEU A 141 -11.09 -6.36 1.54
N PRO A 142 -10.04 -6.80 0.81
CA PRO A 142 -8.74 -7.04 1.44
C PRO A 142 -8.15 -5.78 2.08
N ILE A 143 -8.21 -4.64 1.38
CA ILE A 143 -7.69 -3.36 1.89
C ILE A 143 -8.41 -2.95 3.17
N SER A 144 -9.74 -3.05 3.18
CA SER A 144 -10.58 -2.77 4.36
C SER A 144 -10.26 -3.67 5.53
N LYS A 145 -10.07 -4.98 5.30
CA LYS A 145 -9.71 -5.92 6.36
C LYS A 145 -8.37 -5.55 6.99
N THR A 146 -7.34 -5.30 6.18
CA THR A 146 -6.03 -4.87 6.71
C THR A 146 -6.13 -3.53 7.44
N LEU A 147 -6.87 -2.54 6.92
CA LEU A 147 -7.05 -1.26 7.61
C LEU A 147 -7.77 -1.41 8.95
N ARG A 148 -8.67 -2.38 9.09
CA ARG A 148 -9.38 -2.66 10.34
C ARG A 148 -8.45 -3.20 11.42
N GLU A 149 -7.45 -3.99 11.04
CA GLU A 149 -6.40 -4.47 11.97
C GLU A 149 -5.44 -3.32 12.39
N LEU A 150 -5.33 -2.28 11.55
CA LEU A 150 -4.47 -1.11 11.82
C LEU A 150 -5.14 -0.03 12.67
N TYR A 151 -6.47 0.14 12.53
CA TYR A 151 -7.20 1.26 13.11
C TYR A 151 -8.54 0.83 13.72
N ASP A 152 -8.78 1.31 14.93
CA ASP A 152 -10.00 1.01 15.69
C ASP A 152 -11.21 1.83 15.23
N ASP A 153 -11.00 3.07 14.79
CA ASP A 153 -12.09 3.98 14.40
C ASP A 153 -12.69 3.57 13.04
N PRO A 154 -13.97 3.15 12.99
CA PRO A 154 -14.58 2.69 11.75
C PRO A 154 -14.76 3.81 10.71
N VAL A 155 -14.88 5.07 11.15
CA VAL A 155 -14.98 6.22 10.23
C VAL A 155 -13.68 6.35 9.46
N ASP A 156 -12.56 6.37 10.16
CA ASP A 156 -11.22 6.38 9.55
C ASP A 156 -11.02 5.20 8.60
N VAL A 157 -11.36 3.98 9.03
CA VAL A 157 -11.19 2.78 8.19
C VAL A 157 -11.99 2.90 6.90
N TYR A 158 -13.27 3.28 6.95
CA TYR A 158 -14.10 3.49 5.77
C TYR A 158 -13.46 4.50 4.79
N TRP A 159 -13.08 5.67 5.30
CA TRP A 159 -12.48 6.71 4.49
C TRP A 159 -11.14 6.28 3.89
N PHE A 160 -10.31 5.56 4.64
CA PHE A 160 -9.08 4.98 4.10
C PHE A 160 -9.37 3.95 3.00
N SER A 161 -10.28 2.99 3.23
CA SER A 161 -10.64 1.96 2.24
C SER A 161 -11.11 2.56 0.94
N LYS A 162 -12.00 3.56 1.01
CA LYS A 162 -12.46 4.32 -0.15
C LYS A 162 -11.30 4.95 -0.90
N ARG A 163 -10.47 5.76 -0.21
CA ARG A 163 -9.39 6.52 -0.88
C ARG A 163 -8.28 5.61 -1.42
N PHE A 164 -7.96 4.50 -0.75
CA PHE A 164 -7.04 3.50 -1.28
C PHE A 164 -7.58 2.82 -2.53
N THR A 165 -8.87 2.48 -2.55
CA THR A 165 -9.52 1.89 -3.73
C THR A 165 -9.48 2.86 -4.92
N GLU A 166 -9.66 4.16 -4.67
CA GLU A 166 -9.47 5.20 -5.69
C GLU A 166 -8.01 5.29 -6.18
N VAL A 167 -7.03 5.16 -5.28
CA VAL A 167 -5.60 5.10 -5.66
C VAL A 167 -5.34 3.90 -6.58
N VAL A 168 -5.87 2.72 -6.25
CA VAL A 168 -5.76 1.51 -7.09
C VAL A 168 -6.44 1.72 -8.44
N LYS A 169 -7.65 2.30 -8.45
CA LYS A 169 -8.39 2.63 -9.68
C LYS A 169 -7.56 3.54 -10.59
N ASN A 170 -6.92 4.58 -10.04
CA ASN A 170 -6.07 5.48 -10.81
C ASN A 170 -4.79 4.80 -11.32
N MET A 171 -4.24 3.88 -10.54
CA MET A 171 -3.04 3.10 -10.89
C MET A 171 -3.28 2.10 -12.03
N GLN A 172 -4.54 1.69 -12.29
CA GLN A 172 -4.86 0.73 -13.36
C GLN A 172 -4.27 1.12 -14.72
N LYS A 173 -4.24 2.42 -15.02
CA LYS A 173 -3.68 2.99 -16.26
C LYS A 173 -2.19 2.69 -16.46
N ASP A 174 -1.47 2.50 -15.36
CA ASP A 174 -0.03 2.22 -15.33
C ASP A 174 0.29 0.77 -15.00
N LEU A 175 -0.70 -0.13 -14.93
CA LEU A 175 -0.50 -1.51 -14.52
C LEU A 175 0.50 -2.27 -15.39
N ASN A 176 0.47 -2.05 -16.71
CA ASN A 176 1.45 -2.68 -17.62
C ASN A 176 2.87 -2.19 -17.32
N LYS A 177 3.06 -0.90 -17.00
CA LYS A 177 4.36 -0.35 -16.60
C LYS A 177 4.82 -0.95 -15.26
N LEU A 178 3.90 -1.27 -14.34
CA LEU A 178 4.23 -1.96 -13.10
C LEU A 178 4.70 -3.39 -13.35
N LYS A 179 4.04 -4.13 -14.24
CA LYS A 179 4.48 -5.47 -14.65
C LYS A 179 5.84 -5.43 -15.33
N GLU A 180 6.06 -4.50 -16.26
CA GLU A 180 7.38 -4.28 -16.88
C GLU A 180 8.46 -3.92 -15.86
N ALA A 181 8.13 -3.06 -14.88
CA ALA A 181 9.05 -2.73 -13.80
C ALA A 181 9.40 -3.96 -12.95
N PHE A 182 8.44 -4.86 -12.71
CA PHE A 182 8.69 -6.13 -12.03
C PHE A 182 9.64 -7.01 -12.85
N TYR A 183 9.37 -7.25 -14.14
CA TYR A 183 10.21 -8.11 -14.98
C TYR A 183 11.65 -7.58 -15.10
N ASN A 184 11.79 -6.28 -15.43
CA ASN A 184 13.10 -5.64 -15.57
C ASN A 184 13.90 -5.66 -14.27
N MET A 185 13.23 -5.47 -13.13
CA MET A 185 13.90 -5.44 -11.84
C MET A 185 14.22 -6.86 -11.34
N LEU A 186 13.40 -7.86 -11.64
CA LEU A 186 13.67 -9.25 -11.32
C LEU A 186 14.90 -9.75 -12.09
N ASP A 187 14.97 -9.53 -13.40
CA ASP A 187 16.14 -9.88 -14.23
C ASP A 187 17.41 -9.18 -13.72
N LYS A 188 17.30 -7.90 -13.36
CA LYS A 188 18.42 -7.12 -12.83
C LYS A 188 18.92 -7.60 -11.47
N GLN A 189 18.03 -7.98 -10.56
CA GLN A 189 18.39 -8.43 -9.22
C GLN A 189 18.81 -9.89 -9.19
N ASP A 190 18.19 -10.72 -10.02
CA ASP A 190 18.36 -12.16 -10.02
C ASP A 190 18.02 -12.78 -11.40
N GLY A 191 18.91 -12.57 -12.36
CA GLY A 191 18.76 -13.08 -13.73
C GLY A 191 18.66 -14.60 -13.81
N GLU A 192 19.29 -15.35 -12.89
CA GLU A 192 19.17 -16.81 -12.86
C GLU A 192 17.74 -17.25 -12.49
N LEU A 193 17.13 -16.60 -11.49
CA LEU A 193 15.74 -16.85 -11.14
C LEU A 193 14.78 -16.43 -12.25
N TYR A 194 15.07 -15.30 -12.90
CA TYR A 194 14.27 -14.80 -14.02
C TYR A 194 14.27 -15.78 -15.19
N ILE A 195 15.45 -16.23 -15.64
CA ILE A 195 15.59 -17.22 -16.72
C ILE A 195 14.87 -18.52 -16.34
N TYR A 196 15.05 -19.00 -15.11
CA TYR A 196 14.36 -20.20 -14.65
C TYR A 196 12.84 -20.08 -14.73
N LEU A 197 12.27 -18.97 -14.23
CA LEU A 197 10.84 -18.70 -14.29
C LEU A 197 10.33 -18.58 -15.74
N GLN A 198 11.17 -18.08 -16.64
CA GLN A 198 10.88 -18.01 -18.07
C GLN A 198 10.85 -19.41 -18.69
N ASP A 199 11.83 -20.27 -18.38
CA ASP A 199 11.94 -21.63 -18.92
C ASP A 199 10.75 -22.52 -18.54
N ILE A 200 10.20 -22.33 -17.34
CA ILE A 200 9.01 -23.08 -16.87
C ILE A 200 7.68 -22.36 -17.16
N ASN A 201 7.70 -21.26 -17.94
CA ASN A 201 6.55 -20.41 -18.26
C ASN A 201 5.77 -19.90 -17.02
N ALA A 202 6.46 -19.66 -15.90
CA ALA A 202 5.83 -19.20 -14.66
C ALA A 202 5.68 -17.67 -14.59
N LEU A 203 6.44 -16.89 -15.36
CA LEU A 203 6.43 -15.41 -15.30
C LEU A 203 5.05 -14.78 -15.54
N GLU A 204 4.21 -15.40 -16.37
CA GLU A 204 2.86 -14.91 -16.68
C GLU A 204 1.81 -15.36 -15.66
N VAL A 205 2.09 -16.44 -14.93
CA VAL A 205 1.13 -17.05 -13.98
C VAL A 205 1.28 -16.45 -12.58
N ILE A 206 2.37 -15.73 -12.29
CA ILE A 206 2.53 -14.99 -11.04
C ILE A 206 1.36 -14.01 -10.89
N PRO A 207 0.66 -13.98 -9.73
CA PRO A 207 -0.56 -13.20 -9.54
C PRO A 207 -0.30 -11.70 -9.34
N LEU A 208 0.50 -11.08 -10.21
CA LEU A 208 0.88 -9.66 -10.16
C LEU A 208 -0.33 -8.73 -10.18
N VAL A 209 -1.35 -9.06 -10.98
CA VAL A 209 -2.58 -8.27 -11.06
C VAL A 209 -3.27 -8.22 -9.71
N ASN A 210 -3.40 -9.37 -9.02
CA ASN A 210 -4.00 -9.43 -7.69
C ASN A 210 -3.15 -8.67 -6.67
N TRP A 211 -1.83 -8.85 -6.68
CA TRP A 211 -0.92 -8.15 -5.76
C TRP A 211 -1.00 -6.63 -5.90
N PHE A 212 -1.05 -6.13 -7.13
CA PHE A 212 -1.13 -4.70 -7.40
C PHE A 212 -2.53 -4.16 -7.09
N ASN A 213 -3.59 -4.87 -7.48
CA ASN A 213 -4.96 -4.43 -7.24
C ASN A 213 -5.37 -4.45 -5.77
N CYS A 214 -4.75 -5.28 -4.95
CA CYS A 214 -4.98 -5.29 -3.50
C CYS A 214 -3.87 -4.56 -2.73
N CYS A 215 -2.88 -3.97 -3.41
CA CYS A 215 -1.69 -3.38 -2.80
C CYS A 215 -1.03 -4.30 -1.75
N PHE A 216 -0.98 -5.62 -1.98
CA PHE A 216 -0.54 -6.67 -1.04
C PHE A 216 -1.36 -6.84 0.25
N ALA A 217 -2.57 -6.26 0.34
CA ALA A 217 -3.50 -6.55 1.43
C ALA A 217 -3.85 -8.04 1.48
N GLY A 218 -3.78 -8.63 2.68
CA GLY A 218 -3.96 -10.07 2.89
C GLY A 218 -2.79 -10.94 2.42
N ILE A 219 -1.67 -10.34 2.01
CA ILE A 219 -0.47 -11.04 1.53
C ILE A 219 0.73 -10.76 2.44
N LEU A 220 0.91 -9.49 2.81
CA LEU A 220 1.86 -9.06 3.83
C LEU A 220 1.11 -8.70 5.10
N ASP A 221 1.72 -8.95 6.25
CA ASP A 221 1.16 -8.65 7.56
C ASP A 221 0.96 -7.15 7.81
N ASP A 222 0.09 -6.88 8.77
CA ASP A 222 -0.32 -5.53 9.15
C ASP A 222 0.82 -4.76 9.84
N THR A 223 1.95 -5.39 10.18
CA THR A 223 3.12 -4.67 10.70
C THR A 223 4.05 -4.17 9.58
N SER A 224 4.16 -4.91 8.48
CA SER A 224 5.08 -4.62 7.38
C SER A 224 4.39 -3.85 6.26
N LEU A 225 3.14 -4.18 5.96
CA LEU A 225 2.39 -3.58 4.87
C LEU A 225 2.23 -2.05 4.98
N PRO A 226 1.97 -1.45 6.17
CA PRO A 226 1.87 0.00 6.30
C PRO A 226 3.12 0.73 5.83
N LYS A 227 4.30 0.12 5.99
CA LYS A 227 5.55 0.70 5.53
C LYS A 227 5.57 0.82 4.00
N ILE A 228 4.98 -0.12 3.27
CA ILE A 228 4.84 -0.02 1.80
C ILE A 228 3.75 1.00 1.45
N TRP A 229 2.64 0.98 2.17
CA TRP A 229 1.53 1.91 1.96
C TRP A 229 1.89 3.38 2.19
N ASP A 230 2.86 3.69 3.07
CA ASP A 230 3.42 5.05 3.17
C ASP A 230 3.87 5.61 1.80
N LYS A 231 4.39 4.73 0.91
CA LYS A 231 4.92 5.09 -0.41
C LYS A 231 3.78 5.16 -1.44
N VAL A 232 2.80 4.26 -1.31
CA VAL A 232 1.58 4.27 -2.13
C VAL A 232 0.79 5.55 -1.87
N CYS A 233 0.52 5.90 -0.61
CA CYS A 233 -0.17 7.13 -0.20
C CYS A 233 0.55 8.41 -0.65
N SER A 234 1.88 8.37 -0.79
CA SER A 234 2.66 9.51 -1.28
C SER A 234 2.69 9.62 -2.81
N GLY A 235 2.03 8.71 -3.53
CA GLY A 235 1.89 8.75 -4.98
C GLY A 235 2.96 7.96 -5.74
N ALA A 236 3.64 7.01 -5.09
CA ALA A 236 4.60 6.12 -5.74
C ALA A 236 4.12 4.66 -5.77
N PRO A 237 3.08 4.34 -6.57
CA PRO A 237 2.59 2.95 -6.70
C PRO A 237 3.64 1.98 -7.23
N LYS A 238 4.69 2.49 -7.90
CA LYS A 238 5.79 1.68 -8.44
C LYS A 238 6.51 0.86 -7.37
N ILE A 239 6.48 1.25 -6.09
CA ILE A 239 6.96 0.44 -4.96
C ILE A 239 6.40 -0.99 -4.96
N LEU A 240 5.16 -1.19 -5.44
CA LEU A 240 4.50 -2.49 -5.46
C LEU A 240 5.24 -3.49 -6.35
N ALA A 241 5.83 -3.02 -7.47
CA ALA A 241 6.66 -3.86 -8.33
C ALA A 241 7.94 -4.32 -7.61
N TYR A 242 8.56 -3.44 -6.80
CA TYR A 242 9.73 -3.79 -6.00
C TYR A 242 9.38 -4.76 -4.86
N ALA A 243 8.21 -4.59 -4.24
CA ALA A 243 7.69 -5.54 -3.26
C ALA A 243 7.45 -6.93 -3.88
N ALA A 244 6.87 -6.98 -5.09
CA ALA A 244 6.70 -8.24 -5.84
C ALA A 244 8.05 -8.91 -6.14
N VAL A 245 9.05 -8.15 -6.62
CA VAL A 245 10.40 -8.69 -6.88
C VAL A 245 11.01 -9.27 -5.61
N MET A 246 10.97 -8.52 -4.51
CA MET A 246 11.54 -8.98 -3.24
C MET A 246 10.82 -10.18 -2.67
N LEU A 247 9.51 -10.29 -2.86
CA LEU A 247 8.75 -11.47 -2.49
C LEU A 247 9.25 -12.71 -3.24
N VAL A 248 9.34 -12.61 -4.57
CA VAL A 248 9.81 -13.71 -5.44
C VAL A 248 11.26 -14.11 -5.11
N ILE A 249 12.16 -13.15 -4.95
CA ILE A 249 13.56 -13.41 -4.58
C ILE A 249 13.66 -14.03 -3.18
N THR A 250 12.86 -13.60 -2.22
CA THR A 250 12.87 -14.18 -0.87
C THR A 250 12.43 -15.64 -0.89
N LEU A 251 11.53 -16.00 -1.80
CA LEU A 251 11.06 -17.37 -2.04
C LEU A 251 11.91 -18.17 -3.03
N ARG A 252 13.03 -17.62 -3.53
CA ARG A 252 13.91 -18.24 -4.54
C ARG A 252 14.16 -19.73 -4.32
N ARG A 253 14.53 -20.12 -3.08
CA ARG A 253 14.85 -21.53 -2.76
C ARG A 253 13.68 -22.48 -2.94
N ASN A 254 12.45 -22.00 -2.75
CA ASN A 254 11.24 -22.80 -2.95
C ASN A 254 10.86 -22.80 -4.43
N ILE A 255 10.96 -21.64 -5.09
CA ILE A 255 10.67 -21.49 -6.52
C ILE A 255 11.61 -22.35 -7.38
N LEU A 256 12.92 -22.36 -7.12
CA LEU A 256 13.87 -23.17 -7.88
C LEU A 256 13.68 -24.70 -7.70
N LYS A 257 12.87 -25.12 -6.74
CA LYS A 257 12.48 -26.54 -6.56
C LYS A 257 11.19 -26.90 -7.30
N ALA A 258 10.41 -25.90 -7.71
CA ALA A 258 9.12 -26.06 -8.35
C ALA A 258 9.29 -26.49 -9.82
N LYS A 259 8.68 -27.59 -10.24
CA LYS A 259 8.91 -28.17 -11.58
C LYS A 259 8.05 -27.56 -12.69
N ASN A 260 7.02 -26.80 -12.32
CA ASN A 260 6.02 -26.24 -13.22
C ASN A 260 5.48 -24.92 -12.65
N ALA A 261 4.77 -24.16 -13.50
CA ALA A 261 4.19 -22.88 -13.12
C ALA A 261 3.19 -22.98 -11.95
N ASP A 262 2.39 -24.04 -11.86
CA ASP A 262 1.40 -24.22 -10.79
C ASP A 262 2.05 -24.37 -9.41
N GLU A 263 3.17 -25.08 -9.32
CA GLU A 263 3.97 -25.19 -8.10
C GLU A 263 4.57 -23.84 -7.70
N VAL A 264 4.95 -22.99 -8.66
CA VAL A 264 5.41 -21.62 -8.38
C VAL A 264 4.28 -20.78 -7.79
N VAL A 265 3.07 -20.86 -8.35
CA VAL A 265 1.90 -20.14 -7.82
C VAL A 265 1.62 -20.53 -6.37
N LYS A 266 1.68 -21.83 -6.05
CA LYS A 266 1.56 -22.30 -4.66
C LYS A 266 2.64 -21.71 -3.77
N CYS A 267 3.90 -21.72 -4.21
CA CYS A 267 5.01 -21.15 -3.45
C CYS A 267 4.80 -19.67 -3.11
N VAL A 268 4.28 -18.88 -4.05
CA VAL A 268 4.06 -17.43 -3.83
C VAL A 268 2.74 -17.10 -3.12
N THR A 269 1.86 -18.07 -2.92
CA THR A 269 0.63 -17.94 -2.15
C THR A 269 0.84 -18.32 -0.68
N GLU A 270 1.73 -19.29 -0.41
CA GLU A 270 2.08 -19.75 0.93
C GLU A 270 3.35 -19.07 1.46
N ILE A 271 3.23 -17.77 1.75
CA ILE A 271 4.37 -16.96 2.21
C ILE A 271 4.62 -17.24 3.70
N PRO A 272 5.84 -17.62 4.11
CA PRO A 272 6.16 -17.75 5.53
C PRO A 272 6.14 -16.38 6.22
N LYS A 273 5.45 -16.26 7.36
CA LYS A 273 5.36 -15.00 8.16
C LYS A 273 6.70 -14.33 8.42
N GLN A 274 7.74 -15.14 8.63
CA GLN A 274 9.11 -14.69 8.91
C GLN A 274 9.72 -13.90 7.73
N CYS A 275 9.21 -14.12 6.52
CA CYS A 275 9.70 -13.49 5.30
C CYS A 275 9.03 -12.13 5.03
N GLU A 276 7.84 -11.87 5.58
CA GLU A 276 7.03 -10.71 5.23
C GLU A 276 7.71 -9.38 5.62
N GLU A 277 8.27 -9.30 6.84
CA GLU A 277 9.04 -8.14 7.27
C GLU A 277 10.31 -7.94 6.43
N VAL A 278 10.99 -9.03 6.10
CA VAL A 278 12.20 -9.01 5.26
C VAL A 278 11.87 -8.49 3.86
N VAL A 279 10.76 -8.94 3.28
CA VAL A 279 10.26 -8.50 1.98
C VAL A 279 9.99 -7.00 2.00
N ALA A 280 9.23 -6.50 2.98
CA ALA A 280 8.89 -5.09 3.04
C ALA A 280 10.12 -4.18 3.22
N ASN A 281 11.01 -4.52 4.15
CA ASN A 281 12.20 -3.71 4.41
C ASN A 281 13.13 -3.70 3.17
N LYS A 282 13.42 -4.87 2.59
CA LYS A 282 14.27 -4.95 1.37
C LYS A 282 13.62 -4.30 0.15
N ALA A 283 12.29 -4.34 0.03
CA ALA A 283 11.58 -3.68 -1.06
C ALA A 283 11.72 -2.16 -0.97
N ILE A 284 11.68 -1.62 0.25
CA ILE A 284 11.91 -0.19 0.50
C ILE A 284 13.36 0.19 0.17
N ASP A 285 14.35 -0.61 0.60
CA ASP A 285 15.76 -0.37 0.27
C ASP A 285 15.99 -0.38 -1.25
N LEU A 286 15.41 -1.38 -1.94
CA LEU A 286 15.52 -1.51 -3.39
C LEU A 286 14.83 -0.35 -4.13
N TRP A 287 13.67 0.09 -3.63
CA TRP A 287 12.97 1.27 -4.11
C TRP A 287 13.79 2.54 -3.90
N GLN A 288 14.37 2.74 -2.72
CA GLN A 288 15.20 3.91 -2.45
C GLN A 288 16.42 3.98 -3.37
N TYR A 289 17.00 2.82 -3.69
CA TYR A 289 18.16 2.74 -4.56
C TYR A 289 17.83 2.98 -6.04
N TYR A 290 16.77 2.35 -6.56
CA TYR A 290 16.46 2.38 -8.01
C TYR A 290 15.24 3.19 -8.42
N GLY A 291 14.28 3.39 -7.53
CA GLY A 291 12.96 3.95 -7.83
C GLY A 291 12.73 5.36 -7.31
N ALA A 292 13.34 5.73 -6.17
CA ALA A 292 13.19 7.03 -5.54
C ALA A 292 14.14 8.10 -6.11
N GLN A 293 15.11 7.72 -6.94
CA GLN A 293 15.89 8.70 -7.69
C GLN A 293 14.95 9.43 -8.66
N PRO A 294 14.99 10.77 -8.74
CA PRO A 294 14.37 11.45 -9.86
C PRO A 294 14.90 10.77 -11.11
N GLN A 295 14.03 10.31 -12.00
CA GLN A 295 14.46 9.99 -13.34
C GLN A 295 15.08 11.28 -13.85
N SER A 296 16.41 11.39 -13.77
CA SER A 296 17.14 12.37 -14.54
C SER A 296 16.71 12.10 -15.96
N ASP A 297 15.97 13.05 -16.52
CA ASP A 297 15.60 13.03 -17.92
C ASP A 297 16.84 12.63 -18.71
N GLN A 298 16.80 11.43 -19.29
CA GLN A 298 17.65 11.08 -20.43
C GLN A 298 17.14 11.88 -21.64
N LEU A 299 17.23 13.20 -21.52
CA LEU A 299 17.14 14.20 -22.57
C LEU A 299 18.28 15.20 -22.38
N ALA A 300 19.50 14.68 -22.30
CA ALA A 300 20.62 15.28 -22.99
C ALA A 300 21.06 14.28 -24.07
N LYS A 301 20.24 14.16 -25.12
CA LYS A 301 20.66 13.56 -26.39
C LYS A 301 21.48 14.61 -27.15
N LYS A 302 22.64 14.15 -27.63
CA LYS A 302 23.58 14.73 -28.59
C LYS A 302 24.61 15.70 -28.03
#